data_AF-A0A957GS74-F1
#
_entry.id   AF-A0A957GS74-F1
#
_cell.length_a   1.000
_cell.length_b   1.000
_cell.length_c   1.000
_cell.angle_alpha   90.00
_cell.angle_beta   90.00
_cell.angle_gamma   90.00
#
_symmetry.space_group_name_H-M   'P 1'
#
loop_
_entity.id
_entity.type
_entity.pdbx_description
1 polymer ?
#
loop_
_entity_poly.entity_id
_entity_poly.type
_entity_poly.pdbx_seq_one_letter_code
_entity_poly.pdbx_strand_id
1 'polypeptide(L)'
;MSNPRSSAFVRVPSLLFIVRVVITAVFLLPLLWMVSAALHPPGNPLPQTLRLWPDGLTFDNFRRIWQLLPLGRFTLNSLQTVGLAVPLTLLTSSWAGFAISQLPHPSQRRWVLLSLIVL
;
A
#
# COMPACT_ATOMS: atom_id res chain seq x y z
N MET A 1 3.93 -44.44 17.31
CA MET A 1 4.20 -43.71 16.05
C MET A 1 4.24 -42.22 16.36
N SER A 2 5.44 -41.68 16.61
CA SER A 2 5.69 -40.30 17.04
C SER A 2 5.86 -39.38 15.84
N ASN A 3 5.13 -38.26 15.83
CA ASN A 3 5.23 -37.22 14.81
C ASN A 3 5.85 -35.97 15.43
N PRO A 4 7.15 -35.66 15.22
CA PRO A 4 7.73 -34.42 15.69
C PRO A 4 7.50 -33.35 14.62
N ARG A 5 6.36 -32.67 14.66
CA ARG A 5 6.26 -31.33 14.06
C ARG A 5 7.05 -30.37 14.95
N SER A 6 8.37 -30.36 14.79
CA SER A 6 9.17 -29.26 15.30
C SER A 6 8.75 -28.02 14.51
N SER A 7 8.08 -27.10 15.18
CA SER A 7 8.06 -25.71 14.76
C SER A 7 9.51 -25.23 14.81
N ALA A 8 10.26 -25.46 13.72
CA ALA A 8 11.55 -24.87 13.52
C ALA A 8 11.30 -23.37 13.48
N PHE A 9 11.43 -22.73 14.65
CA PHE A 9 11.58 -21.29 14.76
C PHE A 9 12.74 -20.96 13.84
N VAL A 10 12.43 -20.45 12.65
CA VAL A 10 13.41 -19.99 11.69
C VAL A 10 14.20 -18.93 12.43
N ARG A 11 15.41 -19.28 12.90
CA ARG A 11 16.31 -18.34 13.56
C ARG A 11 16.70 -17.33 12.50
N VAL A 12 15.94 -16.24 12.41
CA VAL A 12 16.29 -15.12 11.56
C VAL A 12 17.62 -14.60 12.12
N PRO A 13 18.71 -14.59 11.34
CA PRO A 13 19.96 -14.04 11.83
C PRO A 13 19.71 -12.62 12.34
N SER A 14 20.26 -12.28 13.50
CA SER A 14 20.04 -10.99 14.18
C SER A 14 20.31 -9.80 13.25
N LEU A 15 21.26 -9.96 12.32
CA LEU A 15 21.54 -9.01 11.25
C LEU A 15 20.33 -8.75 10.32
N LEU A 16 19.64 -9.80 9.85
CA LEU A 16 18.45 -9.62 8.99
C LEU A 16 17.29 -8.95 9.74
N PHE A 17 17.17 -9.21 11.03
CA PHE A 17 16.19 -8.52 11.86
C PHE A 17 16.49 -7.02 11.94
N ILE A 18 17.74 -6.65 12.23
CA ILE A 18 18.17 -5.25 12.29
C ILE A 18 17.93 -4.55 10.94
N VAL A 19 18.29 -5.19 9.82
CA VAL A 19 18.07 -4.64 8.48
C VAL A 19 16.58 -4.37 8.21
N ARG A 20 15.68 -5.29 8.58
CA ARG A 20 14.23 -5.08 8.43
C ARG A 20 13.71 -3.92 9.28
N VAL A 21 14.21 -3.78 10.50
CA VAL A 21 13.84 -2.67 11.40
C VAL A 21 14.31 -1.34 10.81
N VAL A 22 15.54 -1.27 10.31
CA VAL A 22 16.09 -0.06 9.68
C VAL A 22 15.29 0.32 8.45
N ILE A 23 15.01 -0.63 7.55
CA ILE A 23 14.17 -0.39 6.36
C ILE A 23 12.80 0.16 6.81
N THR A 24 12.14 -0.51 7.75
CA THR A 24 10.85 -0.06 8.28
C THR A 24 10.91 1.37 8.83
N ALA A 25 11.95 1.69 9.61
CA ALA A 25 12.14 3.03 10.16
C ALA A 25 12.28 4.09 9.07
N VAL A 26 13.06 3.81 8.00
CA VAL A 26 13.23 4.71 6.86
C VAL A 26 11.90 5.00 6.16
N PHE A 27 11.05 3.99 5.98
CA PHE A 27 9.72 4.17 5.37
C PHE A 27 8.71 4.86 6.31
N LEU A 28 8.88 4.74 7.64
CA LEU A 28 8.03 5.42 8.62
C LEU A 28 8.33 6.91 8.75
N LEU A 29 9.57 7.35 8.57
CA LEU A 29 9.95 8.76 8.68
C LEU A 29 9.08 9.72 7.85
N PRO A 30 8.86 9.53 6.53
CA PRO A 30 7.98 10.40 5.75
C PRO A 30 6.52 10.34 6.21
N LEU A 31 6.03 9.18 6.67
CA LEU A 31 4.66 9.05 7.19
C LEU A 31 4.48 9.86 8.48
N LEU A 32 5.43 9.79 9.40
CA LEU A 32 5.41 10.58 10.64
C LEU A 32 5.48 12.07 10.34
N TRP A 33 6.29 12.47 9.35
CA TRP A 33 6.34 13.86 8.90
C TRP A 33 5.02 14.33 8.30
N MET A 34 4.37 13.52 7.46
CA MET A 34 3.05 13.84 6.91
C MET A 34 1.98 14.01 8.00
N VAL A 35 1.98 13.15 9.02
CA VAL A 35 1.05 13.26 10.17
C VAL A 35 1.33 14.56 10.95
N SER A 36 2.60 14.88 11.19
CA SER A 36 3.00 16.11 11.88
C SER A 36 2.56 17.36 11.13
N ALA A 37 2.76 17.37 9.80
CA ALA A 37 2.31 18.45 8.93
C ALA A 37 0.77 18.56 8.89
N ALA A 38 0.05 17.43 8.89
CA ALA A 38 -1.41 17.41 8.93
C ALA A 38 -1.99 17.96 10.23
N LEU A 39 -1.28 17.84 11.34
CA LEU A 39 -1.67 18.35 12.66
C LEU A 39 -1.18 19.77 12.96
N HIS A 40 -0.44 20.39 12.03
CA HIS A 40 0.13 21.72 12.19
C HIS A 40 -0.96 22.81 12.15
N PRO A 41 -0.88 23.88 12.96
CA PRO A 41 -1.89 24.94 12.98
C PRO A 41 -2.12 25.59 11.61
N PRO A 42 -3.39 25.71 11.15
CA PRO A 42 -3.69 26.35 9.87
C PRO A 42 -3.34 27.84 9.91
N GLY A 43 -2.58 28.30 8.92
CA GLY A 43 -2.16 29.71 8.81
C GLY A 43 -0.73 29.98 9.28
N ASN A 44 -0.09 29.02 9.96
CA ASN A 44 1.34 29.07 10.25
C ASN A 44 2.13 28.50 9.06
N PRO A 45 3.28 29.10 8.70
CA PRO A 45 4.14 28.53 7.66
C PRO A 45 4.65 27.16 8.12
N LEU A 46 4.57 26.16 7.24
CA LEU A 46 5.15 24.85 7.54
C LEU A 46 6.65 25.03 7.84
N PRO A 47 7.18 24.38 8.89
CA PRO A 47 8.58 24.46 9.22
C PRO A 47 9.42 23.96 8.03
N GLN A 48 10.45 24.72 7.64
CA GLN A 48 11.39 24.34 6.58
C GLN A 48 12.33 23.19 6.99
N THR A 49 12.25 22.73 8.24
CA THR A 49 13.05 21.65 8.81
C THR A 49 12.17 20.42 9.10
N LEU A 50 12.78 19.22 9.10
CA LEU A 50 12.11 17.99 9.53
C LEU A 50 11.76 18.07 11.03
N ARG A 51 10.62 18.68 11.35
CA ARG A 51 10.01 18.65 12.68
C ARG A 51 8.96 17.54 12.73
N LEU A 52 9.28 16.49 13.50
CA LEU A 52 8.36 15.38 13.79
C LEU A 52 7.33 15.70 14.89
N TRP A 53 7.48 16.85 15.56
CA TRP A 53 6.56 17.30 16.59
C TRP A 53 6.16 18.75 16.30
N PRO A 54 4.87 19.04 16.07
CA PRO A 54 4.40 20.41 15.84
C PRO A 54 4.34 21.18 17.17
N ASP A 55 4.56 22.50 17.12
CA ASP A 55 4.51 23.38 18.30
C ASP A 55 3.08 23.56 18.86
N GLY A 56 2.07 23.13 18.11
CA GLY A 56 0.68 23.04 18.53
C GLY A 56 -0.03 21.92 17.76
N LEU A 57 -0.71 21.02 18.49
CA LEU A 57 -1.50 19.95 17.89
C LEU A 57 -2.92 20.46 17.64
N THR A 58 -3.36 20.47 16.39
CA THR A 58 -4.77 20.75 16.04
C THR A 58 -5.31 19.79 15.00
N PHE A 59 -6.62 19.56 15.05
CA PHE A 59 -7.38 18.79 14.07
C PHE A 59 -8.16 19.69 13.09
N ASP A 60 -7.97 21.01 13.14
CA ASP A 60 -8.73 21.96 12.33
C ASP A 60 -8.49 21.77 10.83
N ASN A 61 -7.29 21.33 10.42
CA ASN A 61 -7.01 20.99 9.02
C ASN A 61 -7.95 19.92 8.48
N PHE A 62 -8.30 18.91 9.29
CA PHE A 62 -9.23 17.86 8.89
C PHE A 62 -10.65 18.37 8.72
N ARG A 63 -11.10 19.38 9.48
CA ARG A 63 -12.42 19.99 9.28
C ARG A 63 -12.41 20.94 8.09
N ARG A 64 -11.37 21.75 7.98
CA ARG A 64 -11.22 22.79 6.94
C ARG A 64 -11.13 22.19 5.54
N ILE A 65 -10.45 21.06 5.37
CA ILE A 65 -10.31 20.44 4.05
C ILE A 65 -11.65 19.99 3.44
N TRP A 66 -12.63 19.59 4.26
CA TRP A 66 -13.99 19.27 3.78
C TRP A 66 -14.75 20.49 3.28
N GLN A 67 -14.39 21.69 3.75
CA GLN A 67 -14.98 22.96 3.29
C GLN A 67 -14.25 23.50 2.07
N LEU A 68 -12.94 23.27 1.96
CA LEU A 68 -12.10 23.76 0.86
C LEU A 68 -12.20 22.88 -0.40
N LEU A 69 -12.31 21.55 -0.23
CA LEU A 69 -12.35 20.61 -1.33
C LEU A 69 -13.63 19.77 -1.25
N PRO A 70 -14.23 19.38 -2.40
CA PRO A 70 -15.36 18.48 -2.45
C PRO A 70 -14.91 17.02 -2.21
N LEU A 71 -14.29 16.75 -1.05
CA LEU A 71 -13.71 15.46 -0.71
C LEU A 71 -14.72 14.31 -0.85
N GLY A 72 -15.98 14.52 -0.48
CA GLY A 72 -17.03 13.52 -0.64
C GLY A 72 -17.22 13.08 -2.10
N ARG A 73 -17.13 14.01 -3.06
CA ARG A 73 -17.18 13.68 -4.49
C ARG A 73 -15.94 12.91 -4.93
N PHE A 74 -14.75 13.30 -4.47
CA PHE A 74 -13.52 12.58 -4.79
C PHE A 74 -13.52 11.15 -4.24
N THR A 75 -13.97 10.97 -2.99
CA THR A 75 -14.12 9.65 -2.38
C THR A 75 -15.13 8.79 -3.14
N LEU A 76 -16.29 9.35 -3.50
CA LEU A 76 -17.30 8.63 -4.28
C LEU A 76 -16.81 8.25 -5.67
N ASN A 77 -16.14 9.16 -6.39
CA ASN A 77 -15.58 8.89 -7.70
C ASN A 77 -14.57 7.74 -7.65
N SER A 78 -13.66 7.75 -6.67
CA SER A 78 -12.69 6.67 -6.46
C SER A 78 -13.37 5.36 -6.07
N LEU A 79 -14.37 5.41 -5.19
CA LEU A 79 -15.11 4.22 -4.77
C LEU A 79 -15.88 3.59 -5.93
N GLN A 80 -16.52 4.40 -6.78
CA GLN A 80 -17.20 3.94 -7.99
C GLN A 80 -16.21 3.34 -8.98
N THR A 81 -15.08 4.02 -9.20
CA THR A 81 -14.03 3.55 -10.12
C THR A 81 -13.48 2.20 -9.68
N VAL A 82 -13.06 2.08 -8.42
CA VAL A 82 -12.54 0.82 -7.87
C VAL A 82 -13.63 -0.25 -7.80
N GLY A 83 -14.85 0.13 -7.41
CA GLY A 83 -16.00 -0.76 -7.30
C GLY A 83 -16.42 -1.38 -8.63
N LEU A 84 -16.16 -0.72 -9.76
CA LEU A 84 -16.39 -1.28 -11.10
C LEU A 84 -15.14 -1.96 -11.66
N ALA A 85 -13.98 -1.31 -11.56
CA ALA A 85 -12.75 -1.81 -12.16
C ALA A 85 -12.30 -3.13 -11.54
N VAL A 86 -12.28 -3.24 -10.20
CA VAL A 86 -11.78 -4.44 -9.51
C VAL A 86 -12.56 -5.71 -9.87
N PRO A 87 -13.90 -5.78 -9.77
CA PRO A 87 -14.61 -7.00 -10.13
C PRO A 87 -14.47 -7.33 -11.62
N LEU A 88 -14.49 -6.34 -12.52
CA LEU A 88 -14.29 -6.59 -13.94
C LEU A 88 -12.89 -7.13 -14.24
N THR A 89 -11.86 -6.54 -13.64
CA THR A 89 -10.47 -7.03 -13.75
C THR A 89 -10.33 -8.41 -13.13
N LEU A 90 -10.93 -8.69 -11.98
CA LEU A 90 -10.90 -10.02 -11.35
C LEU A 90 -11.58 -11.08 -12.22
N LEU A 91 -12.77 -10.80 -12.77
CA LEU A 91 -13.48 -11.71 -13.65
C LEU A 91 -12.68 -12.01 -14.93
N THR A 92 -12.20 -10.95 -15.60
CA THR A 92 -11.44 -11.09 -16.85
C THR A 92 -10.09 -11.76 -16.63
N SER A 93 -9.35 -11.40 -15.58
CA SER A 93 -8.07 -12.05 -15.24
C SER A 93 -8.24 -13.50 -14.81
N SER A 94 -9.32 -13.83 -14.07
CA SER A 94 -9.63 -15.22 -13.69
C SER A 94 -9.95 -16.07 -14.92
N TRP A 95 -10.77 -15.57 -15.85
CA TRP A 95 -11.06 -16.28 -17.10
C TRP A 95 -9.83 -16.42 -18.00
N ALA A 96 -9.01 -15.37 -18.13
CA ALA A 96 -7.77 -15.44 -18.89
C ALA A 96 -6.80 -16.46 -18.29
N GLY A 97 -6.62 -16.44 -16.97
CA GLY A 97 -5.80 -17.40 -16.24
C GLY A 97 -6.30 -18.84 -16.41
N PHE A 98 -7.61 -19.06 -16.32
CA PHE A 98 -8.23 -20.36 -16.55
C PHE A 98 -8.06 -20.84 -18.00
N ALA A 99 -8.28 -19.97 -18.99
CA ALA A 99 -8.09 -20.33 -20.40
C ALA A 99 -6.63 -20.72 -20.67
N ILE A 100 -5.67 -19.98 -20.10
CA ILE A 100 -4.24 -20.29 -20.20
C ILE A 100 -3.89 -21.61 -19.50
N SER A 101 -4.52 -21.93 -18.36
CA SER A 101 -4.25 -23.19 -17.65
C SER A 101 -4.68 -24.44 -18.41
N GLN A 102 -5.62 -24.31 -19.35
CA GLN A 102 -6.07 -25.41 -20.21
C GLN A 102 -5.19 -25.62 -21.46
N LEU A 103 -4.23 -24.73 -21.74
CA LEU A 103 -3.34 -24.85 -22.89
C LEU A 103 -2.22 -25.88 -22.66
N PRO A 104 -1.70 -26.52 -23.73
CA PRO A 104 -0.49 -27.34 -23.65
C PRO A 104 0.71 -26.55 -23.09
N HIS A 105 1.55 -27.21 -22.28
CA HIS A 105 2.74 -26.62 -21.64
C HIS A 105 3.59 -25.65 -22.51
N PRO A 106 3.93 -25.97 -23.77
CA PRO A 106 4.76 -25.08 -24.59
C PRO A 106 4.03 -23.80 -25.03
N SER A 107 2.72 -23.85 -25.30
CA SER A 107 1.94 -22.65 -25.66
C SER A 107 1.52 -21.87 -24.42
N GLN A 108 1.15 -22.53 -23.33
CA GLN A 108 0.88 -21.93 -22.03
C GLN A 108 2.04 -21.02 -21.57
N ARG A 109 3.29 -21.51 -21.63
CA ARG A 109 4.48 -20.73 -21.25
C ARG A 109 4.65 -19.47 -22.11
N ARG A 110 4.36 -19.54 -23.42
CA ARG A 110 4.43 -18.37 -24.31
C ARG A 110 3.42 -17.31 -23.91
N TRP A 111 2.17 -17.69 -23.66
CA TRP A 111 1.12 -16.74 -23.26
C TRP A 111 1.35 -16.12 -21.89
N VAL A 112 1.85 -16.88 -20.91
CA VAL A 112 2.24 -16.33 -19.60
C VAL A 112 3.36 -15.30 -19.75
N LEU A 113 4.40 -15.62 -20.53
CA LEU A 113 5.51 -14.69 -20.77
C LEU A 113 5.04 -13.42 -21.49
N LEU A 114 4.16 -13.55 -22.49
CA LEU A 114 3.56 -12.39 -23.17
C LEU A 114 2.76 -11.52 -22.19
N SER A 115 1.95 -12.11 -21.30
CA SER A 115 1.17 -11.34 -20.33
C SER A 115 2.03 -10.57 -19.32
N LEU A 116 3.21 -11.09 -18.98
CA LEU A 116 4.15 -10.41 -18.07
C LEU A 116 4.92 -9.27 -18.73
N ILE A 117 5.09 -9.31 -20.05
CA ILE A 117 5.75 -8.24 -20.82
C ILE A 117 4.78 -7.07 -21.06
N VAL A 118 3.49 -7.36 -21.19
CA VAL A 118 2.44 -6.36 -21.48
C VAL A 118 1.96 -5.64 -20.21
N LEU A 119 2.14 -6.25 -19.03
CA LEU A 119 1.81 -5.68 -17.72
C LEU A 119 2.83 -4.64 -17.27
#